data_AF-A0A8B9JMP2-F1
#
_entry.id   AF-A0A8B9JMP2-F1
#
_cell.length_a   1.000
_cell.length_b   1.000
_cell.length_c   1.000
_cell.angle_alpha   90.00
_cell.angle_beta   90.00
_cell.angle_gamma   90.00
#
_symmetry.space_group_name_H-M   'P 1'
#
loop_
_entity.id
_entity.type
_entity.pdbx_description
1 polymer ?
#
loop_
_entity_poly.entity_id
_entity_poly.type
_entity_poly.pdbx_seq_one_letter_code
_entity_poly.pdbx_strand_id
1 'polypeptide(L)'
;MMEKQEQTDWDAVNRMLQHHGFKPVRFADPTENKNLADLVLLERTSSAEMRNMLKTMLTDSERRQALIQELIQSNSQLKEEVEQQQVRAARQSQRAEELEGVLASVKVKVQGLEDSFVSKAAQQHSSLQQLQQDKRVEEKRCQTLQQQLSEQKELVSDLQEKLYYAVKEEERRVARQNQAFQQILKRSNRTHNPSDQLILDVIGVYESQMQQLRDKLKSGQRNSLCGNESSDSQTTDKSGTDISALASSNYKALLKSYQEQLRKTKAQREDLKNEIQRLKKDLDSRPTVKELKSCKQQLRQMDKIIQQSNIWPAQTLGTEEPIGSSSTENQQNIQNQRYLKEICSELKVQDVSHVVSAVKTRCKEADSAIKLEKIINDMAAVLTNPRAPLGLLRQPADGHGLRDHSQQGQLELIVPTLEFWSQQLSFLPDLHRSVAKLVKRLLPWQPEDRVGTRSDTVKVEDVMLMVEMVLDETCPDDKILRSPTKHTLESMVSHFQKLFDAPSLSGVYPRMNEVYTKLGEMNNAMRNLRDILDMDGKAPPSEVVNMVARVVSSTAALSNQELHDLLGTNDIDNIIMKLKDHEEFFPAFHSLILDLLDLLDAESLDDVLPIVRSLKSCNQQND
;
A
#
# COMPACT_ATOMS: atom_id res chain seq x y z
N MET A 1 -46.77 88.73 -16.33
CA MET A 1 -45.59 88.06 -15.74
C MET A 1 -45.79 86.56 -15.63
N MET A 2 -46.76 86.06 -14.84
CA MET A 2 -46.87 84.63 -14.47
C MET A 2 -46.87 83.64 -15.65
N GLU A 3 -47.59 83.94 -16.74
CA GLU A 3 -47.63 83.13 -17.96
C GLU A 3 -46.24 82.84 -18.56
N LYS A 4 -45.34 83.84 -18.58
CA LYS A 4 -43.96 83.67 -19.05
C LYS A 4 -43.14 82.71 -18.16
N GLN A 5 -43.46 82.58 -16.88
CA GLN A 5 -42.80 81.62 -15.99
C GLN A 5 -43.20 80.18 -16.35
N GLU A 6 -44.48 79.93 -16.63
CA GLU A 6 -44.94 78.60 -17.00
C GLU A 6 -44.43 78.18 -18.39
N GLN A 7 -44.30 79.14 -19.31
CA GLN A 7 -43.57 78.95 -20.56
C GLN A 7 -42.14 78.43 -20.28
N THR A 8 -41.36 79.13 -19.44
CA THR A 8 -39.97 78.73 -19.15
C THR A 8 -39.85 77.41 -18.38
N ASP A 9 -40.82 77.09 -17.50
CA ASP A 9 -40.86 75.82 -16.79
C ASP A 9 -41.15 74.64 -17.74
N TRP A 10 -42.09 74.81 -18.68
CA TRP A 10 -42.41 73.80 -19.69
C TRP A 10 -41.30 73.69 -20.73
N ASP A 11 -40.63 74.78 -21.12
CA ASP A 11 -39.47 74.74 -21.99
C ASP A 11 -38.33 73.90 -21.40
N ALA A 12 -38.18 73.86 -20.08
CA ALA A 12 -37.23 72.96 -19.41
C ALA A 12 -37.63 71.48 -19.54
N VAL A 13 -38.91 71.14 -19.40
CA VAL A 13 -39.42 69.77 -19.63
C VAL A 13 -39.31 69.40 -21.11
N ASN A 14 -39.61 70.33 -22.02
CA ASN A 14 -39.53 70.14 -23.46
C ASN A 14 -38.12 69.81 -23.95
N ARG A 15 -37.08 70.42 -23.35
CA ARG A 15 -35.68 70.04 -23.65
C ARG A 15 -35.37 68.60 -23.24
N MET A 16 -35.87 68.14 -22.10
CA MET A 16 -35.72 66.74 -21.67
C MET A 16 -36.50 65.80 -22.59
N LEU A 17 -37.78 66.09 -22.88
CA LEU A 17 -38.60 65.34 -23.82
C LEU A 17 -37.92 65.19 -25.18
N GLN A 18 -37.37 66.28 -25.74
CA GLN A 18 -36.64 66.28 -27.00
C GLN A 18 -35.32 65.48 -26.93
N HIS A 19 -34.60 65.49 -25.80
CA HIS A 19 -33.42 64.66 -25.60
C HIS A 19 -33.75 63.16 -25.68
N HIS A 20 -34.92 62.77 -25.17
CA HIS A 20 -35.49 61.43 -25.30
C HIS A 20 -36.26 61.17 -26.62
N GLY A 21 -36.25 62.11 -27.57
CA GLY A 21 -36.91 61.96 -28.88
C GLY A 21 -38.44 62.20 -28.89
N PHE A 22 -39.03 62.63 -27.78
CA PHE A 22 -40.45 62.98 -27.69
C PHE A 22 -40.73 64.39 -28.25
N LYS A 23 -41.98 64.61 -28.68
CA LYS A 23 -42.46 65.92 -29.14
C LYS A 23 -42.62 66.90 -27.96
N PRO A 24 -42.28 68.19 -28.13
CA PRO A 24 -42.48 69.19 -27.08
C PRO A 24 -43.97 69.51 -26.87
N VAL A 25 -44.35 69.72 -25.61
CA VAL A 25 -45.65 70.28 -25.22
C VAL A 25 -45.69 71.76 -25.63
N ARG A 26 -46.76 72.19 -26.30
CA ARG A 26 -46.96 73.58 -26.71
C ARG A 26 -48.21 74.14 -26.07
N PHE A 27 -48.14 75.39 -25.64
CA PHE A 27 -49.33 76.19 -25.34
C PHE A 27 -50.06 76.48 -26.66
N ALA A 28 -51.38 76.37 -26.64
CA ALA A 28 -52.24 76.62 -27.79
C ALA A 28 -52.78 78.05 -27.76
N ASP A 29 -52.72 78.75 -28.90
CA ASP A 29 -53.39 80.05 -29.03
C ASP A 29 -54.91 79.84 -29.12
N PRO A 30 -55.73 80.48 -28.24
CA PRO A 30 -57.19 80.34 -28.27
C PRO A 30 -57.89 80.85 -29.54
N THR A 31 -57.18 81.62 -30.38
CA THR A 31 -57.73 82.23 -31.60
C THR A 31 -57.43 81.43 -32.87
N GLU A 32 -56.33 80.65 -32.89
CA GLU A 32 -55.95 79.84 -34.05
C GLU A 32 -56.57 78.42 -34.04
N ASN A 33 -56.83 77.86 -32.85
CA ASN A 33 -57.20 76.45 -32.69
C ASN A 33 -58.71 76.21 -32.77
N LYS A 34 -59.18 75.64 -33.89
CA LYS A 34 -60.61 75.39 -34.17
C LYS A 34 -61.15 74.09 -33.57
N ASN A 35 -60.28 73.15 -33.18
CA ASN A 35 -60.65 71.86 -32.60
C ASN A 35 -60.48 71.89 -31.07
N LEU A 36 -61.55 72.14 -30.33
CA LEU A 36 -61.51 72.11 -28.86
C LEU A 36 -61.27 70.71 -28.27
N ALA A 37 -61.48 69.64 -29.05
CA ALA A 37 -61.25 68.25 -28.64
C ALA A 37 -59.76 67.86 -28.57
N ASP A 38 -58.89 68.58 -29.30
CA ASP A 38 -57.44 68.32 -29.33
C ASP A 38 -56.68 69.11 -28.23
N LEU A 39 -57.40 69.83 -27.37
CA LEU A 39 -56.86 70.76 -26.37
C LEU A 39 -57.12 70.28 -24.95
N VAL A 40 -56.06 70.22 -24.13
CA VAL A 40 -56.16 69.88 -22.71
C VAL A 40 -56.06 71.15 -21.86
N LEU A 41 -57.19 71.57 -21.28
CA LEU A 41 -57.22 72.63 -20.27
C LEU A 41 -56.77 72.07 -18.93
N LEU A 42 -55.87 72.78 -18.24
CA LEU A 42 -55.21 72.33 -17.02
C LEU A 42 -55.23 73.41 -15.95
N GLU A 43 -55.53 73.03 -14.71
CA GLU A 43 -55.26 73.90 -13.57
C GLU A 43 -53.76 74.05 -13.36
N ARG A 44 -53.33 75.21 -12.85
CA ARG A 44 -51.94 75.55 -12.56
C ARG A 44 -51.23 74.53 -11.65
N THR A 45 -51.96 73.99 -10.69
CA THR A 45 -51.55 72.91 -9.78
C THR A 45 -51.22 71.63 -10.57
N SER A 46 -52.21 71.07 -11.28
CA SER A 46 -52.06 69.87 -12.11
C SER A 46 -51.01 70.03 -13.22
N SER A 47 -50.88 71.23 -13.79
CA SER A 47 -49.84 71.62 -14.76
C SER A 47 -48.44 71.50 -14.14
N ALA A 48 -48.23 71.93 -12.89
CA ALA A 48 -46.97 71.79 -12.18
C ALA A 48 -46.68 70.34 -11.75
N GLU A 49 -47.71 69.63 -11.29
CA GLU A 49 -47.62 68.21 -10.92
C GLU A 49 -47.20 67.34 -12.10
N MET A 50 -47.82 67.53 -13.28
CA MET A 50 -47.42 66.80 -14.49
C MET A 50 -46.03 67.17 -14.99
N ARG A 51 -45.59 68.44 -14.87
CA ARG A 51 -44.18 68.79 -15.14
C ARG A 51 -43.22 68.00 -14.24
N ASN A 52 -43.55 67.85 -12.96
CA ASN A 52 -42.71 67.13 -12.00
C ASN A 52 -42.76 65.61 -12.22
N MET A 53 -43.93 65.05 -12.56
CA MET A 53 -44.09 63.65 -12.95
C MET A 53 -43.27 63.31 -14.20
N LEU A 54 -43.38 64.12 -15.27
CA LEU A 54 -42.62 63.94 -16.50
C LEU A 54 -41.11 64.03 -16.26
N LYS A 55 -40.63 65.04 -15.51
CA LYS A 55 -39.20 65.13 -15.12
C LYS A 55 -38.74 63.86 -14.42
N THR A 56 -39.49 63.40 -13.41
CA THR A 56 -39.16 62.21 -12.61
C THR A 56 -39.09 60.96 -13.50
N MET A 57 -40.10 60.72 -14.35
CA MET A 57 -40.14 59.58 -15.26
C MET A 57 -39.00 59.57 -16.28
N LEU A 58 -38.63 60.74 -16.82
CA LEU A 58 -37.50 60.84 -17.74
C LEU A 58 -36.18 60.53 -17.02
N THR A 59 -35.92 61.12 -15.85
CA THR A 59 -34.70 60.82 -15.07
C THR A 59 -34.62 59.36 -14.59
N ASP A 60 -35.75 58.73 -14.28
CA ASP A 60 -35.80 57.31 -13.95
C ASP A 60 -35.57 56.43 -15.19
N SER A 61 -36.00 56.89 -16.37
CA SER A 61 -35.69 56.22 -17.64
C SER A 61 -34.19 56.30 -17.98
N GLU A 62 -33.54 57.45 -17.78
CA GLU A 62 -32.07 57.60 -17.93
C GLU A 62 -31.34 56.66 -16.97
N ARG A 63 -31.75 56.66 -15.69
CA ARG A 63 -31.18 55.80 -14.64
C ARG A 63 -31.32 54.31 -14.95
N ARG A 64 -32.50 53.87 -15.41
CA ARG A 64 -32.74 52.49 -15.84
C ARG A 64 -31.87 52.11 -17.04
N GLN A 65 -31.72 53.02 -18.01
CA GLN A 65 -30.91 52.77 -19.20
C GLN A 65 -29.42 52.61 -18.85
N ALA A 66 -28.89 53.43 -17.93
CA ALA A 66 -27.53 53.27 -17.41
C ALA A 66 -27.34 51.93 -16.69
N LEU A 67 -28.28 51.56 -15.80
CA LEU A 67 -28.23 50.30 -15.04
C LEU A 67 -28.34 49.07 -15.97
N ILE A 68 -29.11 49.16 -17.06
CA ILE A 68 -29.16 48.15 -18.13
C ILE A 68 -27.80 48.04 -18.85
N GLN A 69 -27.12 49.15 -19.13
CA GLN A 69 -25.78 49.12 -19.74
C GLN A 69 -24.73 48.50 -18.80
N GLU A 70 -24.75 48.85 -17.51
CA GLU A 70 -23.89 48.24 -16.48
C GLU A 70 -24.13 46.72 -16.37
N LEU A 71 -25.40 46.29 -16.37
CA LEU A 71 -25.77 44.87 -16.38
C LEU A 71 -25.28 44.14 -17.64
N ILE A 72 -25.34 44.76 -18.81
CA ILE A 72 -24.83 44.19 -20.06
C ILE A 72 -23.30 44.05 -20.00
N GLN A 73 -22.59 45.09 -19.55
CA GLN A 73 -21.12 45.07 -19.41
C GLN A 73 -20.66 43.99 -18.42
N SER A 74 -21.30 43.95 -17.23
CA SER A 74 -21.08 42.91 -16.23
C SER A 74 -21.36 41.51 -16.77
N ASN A 75 -22.45 41.32 -17.53
CA ASN A 75 -22.78 40.03 -18.12
C ASN A 75 -21.81 39.59 -19.22
N SER A 76 -21.23 40.51 -20.00
CA SER A 76 -20.14 40.18 -20.94
C SER A 76 -18.85 39.80 -20.22
N GLN A 77 -18.42 40.55 -19.20
CA GLN A 77 -17.23 40.21 -18.41
C GLN A 77 -17.39 38.84 -17.74
N LEU A 78 -18.55 38.56 -17.12
CA LEU A 78 -18.81 37.26 -16.50
C LEU A 78 -18.79 36.09 -17.51
N LYS A 79 -19.17 36.32 -18.78
CA LYS A 79 -19.04 35.31 -19.84
C LYS A 79 -17.57 35.04 -20.19
N GLU A 80 -16.76 36.09 -20.36
CA GLU A 80 -15.32 35.96 -20.61
C GLU A 80 -14.60 35.27 -19.44
N GLU A 81 -14.98 35.58 -18.19
CA GLU A 81 -14.44 34.90 -17.01
C GLU A 81 -14.84 33.42 -16.96
N VAL A 82 -16.09 33.08 -17.26
CA VAL A 82 -16.54 31.68 -17.36
C VAL A 82 -15.79 30.92 -18.46
N GLU A 83 -15.62 31.50 -19.64
CA GLU A 83 -14.87 30.89 -20.75
C GLU A 83 -13.39 30.68 -20.37
N GLN A 84 -12.75 31.68 -19.75
CA GLN A 84 -11.39 31.55 -19.23
C GLN A 84 -11.27 30.44 -18.18
N GLN A 85 -12.21 30.32 -17.25
CA GLN A 85 -12.20 29.24 -16.26
C GLN A 85 -12.46 27.87 -16.90
N GLN A 86 -13.32 27.78 -17.92
CA GLN A 86 -13.54 26.55 -18.68
C GLN A 86 -12.28 26.10 -19.44
N VAL A 87 -11.55 27.03 -20.07
CA VAL A 87 -10.26 26.75 -20.72
C VAL A 87 -9.19 26.33 -19.70
N ARG A 88 -9.16 26.95 -18.50
CA ARG A 88 -8.25 26.53 -17.41
C ARG A 88 -8.60 25.12 -16.91
N ALA A 89 -9.88 24.82 -16.69
CA ALA A 89 -10.35 23.51 -16.26
C ALA A 89 -10.00 22.41 -17.28
N ALA A 90 -10.24 22.67 -18.58
CA ALA A 90 -9.88 21.74 -19.65
C ALA A 90 -8.37 21.41 -19.66
N ARG A 91 -7.50 22.42 -19.49
CA ARG A 91 -6.04 22.23 -19.39
C ARG A 91 -5.62 21.40 -18.17
N GLN A 92 -6.27 21.57 -17.02
CA GLN A 92 -6.00 20.73 -15.85
C GLN A 92 -6.53 19.30 -16.03
N SER A 93 -7.67 19.12 -16.71
CA SER A 93 -8.22 17.80 -17.04
C SER A 93 -7.28 17.03 -17.97
N GLN A 94 -6.77 17.66 -19.04
CA GLN A 94 -5.77 17.06 -19.93
C GLN A 94 -4.50 16.68 -19.15
N ARG A 95 -4.02 17.56 -18.26
CA ARG A 95 -2.83 17.28 -17.43
C ARG A 95 -3.07 16.12 -16.45
N ALA A 96 -4.28 15.94 -15.95
CA ALA A 96 -4.63 14.79 -15.13
C ALA A 96 -4.58 13.50 -15.95
N GLU A 97 -5.17 13.47 -17.15
CA GLU A 97 -5.13 12.34 -18.09
C GLU A 97 -3.68 11.96 -18.48
N GLU A 98 -2.83 12.94 -18.77
CA GLU A 98 -1.39 12.73 -19.02
C GLU A 98 -0.68 12.09 -17.81
N LEU A 99 -0.98 12.54 -16.59
CA LEU A 99 -0.42 11.99 -15.36
C LEU A 99 -0.94 10.57 -15.05
N GLU A 100 -2.22 10.29 -15.32
CA GLU A 100 -2.81 8.95 -15.21
C GLU A 100 -2.17 7.98 -16.21
N GLY A 101 -1.91 8.40 -17.45
CA GLY A 101 -1.18 7.62 -18.45
C GLY A 101 0.26 7.30 -18.02
N VAL A 102 0.97 8.27 -17.43
CA VAL A 102 2.31 8.05 -16.84
C VAL A 102 2.22 7.09 -15.64
N LEU A 103 1.25 7.26 -14.74
CA LEU A 103 1.05 6.40 -13.57
C LEU A 103 0.72 4.95 -13.99
N ALA A 104 -0.11 4.76 -15.03
CA ALA A 104 -0.38 3.44 -15.60
C ALA A 104 0.89 2.80 -16.18
N SER A 105 1.72 3.57 -16.91
CA SER A 105 3.01 3.09 -17.42
C SER A 105 3.97 2.68 -16.30
N VAL A 106 4.02 3.46 -15.20
CA VAL A 106 4.83 3.12 -14.01
C VAL A 106 4.28 1.88 -13.31
N LYS A 107 2.97 1.75 -13.14
CA LYS A 107 2.32 0.58 -12.51
C LYS A 107 2.64 -0.71 -13.26
N VAL A 108 2.58 -0.72 -14.59
CA VAL A 108 2.96 -1.88 -15.41
C VAL A 108 4.44 -2.23 -15.27
N LYS A 109 5.34 -1.23 -15.19
CA LYS A 109 6.77 -1.44 -14.96
C LYS A 109 7.06 -1.99 -13.55
N VAL A 110 6.37 -1.52 -12.52
CA VAL A 110 6.48 -2.01 -11.15
C VAL A 110 6.00 -3.47 -11.08
N GLN A 111 4.82 -3.77 -11.61
CA GLN A 111 4.30 -5.14 -11.68
C GLN A 111 5.29 -6.08 -12.38
N GLY A 112 5.83 -5.70 -13.54
CA GLY A 112 6.82 -6.51 -14.26
C GLY A 112 8.15 -6.71 -13.50
N LEU A 113 8.53 -5.80 -12.62
CA LEU A 113 9.68 -5.96 -11.72
C LEU A 113 9.36 -6.88 -10.53
N GLU A 114 8.17 -6.75 -9.94
CA GLU A 114 7.66 -7.61 -8.87
C GLU A 114 7.51 -9.05 -9.36
N ASP A 115 6.86 -9.28 -10.50
CA ASP A 115 6.72 -10.58 -11.16
C ASP A 115 8.10 -11.20 -11.47
N SER A 116 9.06 -10.38 -11.94
CA SER A 116 10.44 -10.82 -12.18
C SER A 116 11.16 -11.20 -10.88
N PHE A 117 10.91 -10.50 -9.78
CA PHE A 117 11.47 -10.80 -8.47
C PHE A 117 10.87 -12.08 -7.88
N VAL A 118 9.54 -12.24 -7.93
CA VAL A 118 8.82 -13.45 -7.50
C VAL A 118 9.27 -14.66 -8.32
N SER A 119 9.41 -14.52 -9.64
CA SER A 119 9.93 -15.58 -10.52
C SER A 119 11.35 -16.02 -10.14
N LYS A 120 12.25 -15.06 -9.90
CA LYS A 120 13.63 -15.34 -9.44
C LYS A 120 13.65 -15.99 -8.06
N ALA A 121 12.83 -15.53 -7.12
CA ALA A 121 12.71 -16.10 -5.78
C ALA A 121 12.20 -17.55 -5.83
N ALA A 122 11.18 -17.84 -6.65
CA ALA A 122 10.68 -19.19 -6.87
C ALA A 122 11.73 -20.11 -7.51
N GLN A 123 12.47 -19.61 -8.51
CA GLN A 123 13.58 -20.35 -9.15
C GLN A 123 14.71 -20.66 -8.14
N GLN A 124 15.08 -19.69 -7.30
CA GLN A 124 16.07 -19.88 -6.23
C GLN A 124 15.59 -20.88 -5.17
N HIS A 125 14.32 -20.81 -4.76
CA HIS A 125 13.73 -21.74 -3.80
C HIS A 125 13.72 -23.17 -4.34
N SER A 126 13.29 -23.38 -5.59
CA SER A 126 13.34 -24.69 -6.26
C SER A 126 14.78 -25.22 -6.37
N SER A 127 15.74 -24.36 -6.73
CA SER A 127 17.17 -24.73 -6.79
C SER A 127 17.74 -25.13 -5.43
N LEU A 128 17.36 -24.43 -4.37
CA LEU A 128 17.75 -24.74 -2.99
C LEU A 128 17.10 -26.04 -2.51
N GLN A 129 15.83 -26.28 -2.83
CA GLN A 129 15.12 -27.51 -2.51
C GLN A 129 15.76 -28.73 -3.19
N GLN A 130 16.17 -28.61 -4.45
CA GLN A 130 16.92 -29.65 -5.16
C GLN A 130 18.28 -29.91 -4.48
N LEU A 131 19.08 -28.87 -4.22
CA LEU A 131 20.37 -29.00 -3.53
C LEU A 131 20.23 -29.62 -2.12
N GLN A 132 19.16 -29.31 -1.39
CA GLN A 132 18.87 -29.92 -0.10
C GLN A 132 18.53 -31.41 -0.23
N GLN A 133 17.83 -31.82 -1.30
CA GLN A 133 17.53 -33.21 -1.57
C GLN A 133 18.79 -33.98 -2.02
N ASP A 134 19.61 -33.40 -2.91
CA ASP A 134 20.88 -33.97 -3.34
C ASP A 134 21.83 -34.17 -2.15
N LYS A 135 21.89 -33.19 -1.22
CA LYS A 135 22.63 -33.28 0.04
C LYS A 135 22.17 -34.49 0.88
N ARG A 136 20.86 -34.70 1.05
CA ARG A 136 20.32 -35.87 1.79
C ARG A 136 20.66 -37.20 1.12
N VAL A 137 20.73 -37.24 -0.21
CA VAL A 137 21.10 -38.45 -0.96
C VAL A 137 22.58 -38.78 -0.73
N GLU A 138 23.46 -37.79 -0.87
CA GLU A 138 24.89 -38.00 -0.67
C GLU A 138 25.25 -38.23 0.81
N GLU A 139 24.54 -37.61 1.77
CA GLU A 139 24.66 -37.92 3.21
C GLU A 139 24.37 -39.41 3.50
N LYS A 140 23.27 -39.96 2.96
CA LYS A 140 22.96 -41.39 3.08
C LYS A 140 24.03 -42.26 2.44
N ARG A 141 24.52 -41.88 1.26
CA ARG A 141 25.60 -42.59 0.56
C ARG A 141 26.89 -42.61 1.38
N CYS A 142 27.26 -41.49 2.00
CA CYS A 142 28.41 -41.41 2.92
C CYS A 142 28.24 -42.33 4.13
N GLN A 143 27.03 -42.39 4.72
CA GLN A 143 26.73 -43.31 5.83
C GLN A 143 26.90 -44.78 5.42
N THR A 144 26.38 -45.18 4.25
CA THR A 144 26.56 -46.55 3.73
C THR A 144 28.03 -46.88 3.45
N LEU A 145 28.79 -45.97 2.84
CA LEU A 145 30.23 -46.16 2.61
C LEU A 145 31.03 -46.23 3.93
N GLN A 146 30.65 -45.46 4.94
CA GLN A 146 31.26 -45.51 6.27
C GLN A 146 30.97 -46.84 6.98
N GLN A 147 29.75 -47.38 6.85
CA GLN A 147 29.39 -48.71 7.37
C GLN A 147 30.23 -49.80 6.70
N GLN A 148 30.31 -49.80 5.36
CA GLN A 148 31.14 -50.74 4.60
C GLN A 148 32.64 -50.66 4.98
N LEU A 149 33.13 -49.46 5.30
CA LEU A 149 34.50 -49.27 5.79
C LEU A 149 34.71 -49.91 7.18
N SER A 150 33.74 -49.82 8.10
CA SER A 150 33.81 -50.52 9.39
C SER A 150 33.76 -52.04 9.23
N GLU A 151 32.86 -52.56 8.39
CA GLU A 151 32.74 -54.00 8.11
C GLU A 151 34.03 -54.57 7.51
N GLN A 152 34.66 -53.86 6.56
CA GLN A 152 35.97 -54.25 6.02
C GLN A 152 37.09 -54.16 7.06
N LYS A 153 37.07 -53.15 7.94
CA LYS A 153 38.08 -53.00 9.00
C LYS A 153 38.00 -54.12 10.03
N GLU A 154 36.78 -54.54 10.40
CA GLU A 154 36.53 -55.68 11.28
C GLU A 154 37.04 -56.98 10.63
N LEU A 155 36.68 -57.25 9.37
CA LEU A 155 37.16 -58.40 8.61
C LEU A 155 38.69 -58.43 8.48
N VAL A 156 39.35 -57.28 8.30
CA VAL A 156 40.82 -57.18 8.28
C VAL A 156 41.43 -57.50 9.65
N SER A 157 40.83 -57.06 10.75
CA SER A 157 41.26 -57.41 12.11
C SER A 157 41.14 -58.92 12.36
N ASP A 158 40.02 -59.49 11.96
CA ASP A 158 39.71 -60.93 12.02
C ASP A 158 40.77 -61.77 11.28
N LEU A 159 41.15 -61.33 10.07
CA LEU A 159 42.16 -61.99 9.24
C LEU A 159 43.58 -61.80 9.81
N GLN A 160 43.88 -60.64 10.42
CA GLN A 160 45.16 -60.41 11.11
C GLN A 160 45.32 -61.30 12.34
N GLU A 161 44.28 -61.48 13.14
CA GLU A 161 44.32 -62.39 14.30
C GLU A 161 44.46 -63.86 13.86
N LYS A 162 43.67 -64.30 12.87
CA LYS A 162 43.77 -65.65 12.28
C LYS A 162 45.18 -65.93 11.72
N LEU A 163 45.77 -64.94 11.04
CA LEU A 163 47.15 -65.03 10.52
C LEU A 163 48.19 -65.08 11.65
N TYR A 164 48.02 -64.29 12.71
CA TYR A 164 48.90 -64.34 13.89
C TYR A 164 48.88 -65.72 14.57
N TYR A 165 47.71 -66.33 14.78
CA TYR A 165 47.65 -67.70 15.33
C TYR A 165 48.26 -68.74 14.38
N ALA A 166 48.03 -68.62 13.08
CA ALA A 166 48.61 -69.53 12.07
C ALA A 166 50.14 -69.43 12.04
N VAL A 167 50.70 -68.22 12.02
CA VAL A 167 52.16 -67.98 12.11
C VAL A 167 52.71 -68.53 13.42
N LYS A 168 52.05 -68.29 14.55
CA LYS A 168 52.52 -68.73 15.87
C LYS A 168 52.51 -70.26 16.03
N GLU A 169 51.56 -70.97 15.43
CA GLU A 169 51.58 -72.44 15.44
C GLU A 169 52.56 -73.01 14.40
N GLU A 170 52.80 -72.31 13.29
CA GLU A 170 53.88 -72.64 12.35
C GLU A 170 55.26 -72.47 12.99
N GLU A 171 55.49 -71.39 13.74
CA GLU A 171 56.70 -71.19 14.55
C GLU A 171 56.90 -72.35 15.55
N ARG A 172 55.83 -72.80 16.23
CA ARG A 172 55.89 -73.99 17.08
C ARG A 172 56.17 -75.27 16.28
N ARG A 173 55.60 -75.42 15.07
CA ARG A 173 55.86 -76.56 14.17
C ARG A 173 57.33 -76.61 13.76
N VAL A 174 57.87 -75.49 13.31
CA VAL A 174 59.29 -75.33 12.95
C VAL A 174 60.19 -75.54 14.17
N ALA A 175 59.83 -75.03 15.36
CA ALA A 175 60.60 -75.26 16.58
C ALA A 175 60.65 -76.76 16.97
N ARG A 176 59.50 -77.45 16.93
CA ARG A 176 59.41 -78.91 17.16
C ARG A 176 60.23 -79.69 16.12
N GLN A 177 60.13 -79.31 14.84
CA GLN A 177 60.89 -79.93 13.75
C GLN A 177 62.41 -79.71 13.89
N ASN A 178 62.84 -78.49 14.22
CA ASN A 178 64.25 -78.16 14.46
C ASN A 178 64.80 -78.90 15.68
N GLN A 179 64.01 -79.05 16.75
CA GLN A 179 64.39 -79.83 17.92
C GLN A 179 64.56 -81.33 17.57
N ALA A 180 63.62 -81.89 16.80
CA ALA A 180 63.72 -83.27 16.31
C ALA A 180 64.93 -83.46 15.36
N PHE A 181 65.18 -82.51 14.46
CA PHE A 181 66.34 -82.53 13.56
C PHE A 181 67.66 -82.44 14.33
N GLN A 182 67.75 -81.59 15.36
CA GLN A 182 68.91 -81.57 16.27
C GLN A 182 69.07 -82.87 17.06
N GLN A 183 67.98 -83.54 17.46
CA GLN A 183 68.06 -84.87 18.09
C GLN A 183 68.55 -85.95 17.12
N ILE A 184 68.22 -85.85 15.84
CA ILE A 184 68.73 -86.74 14.78
C ILE A 184 70.21 -86.47 14.53
N LEU A 185 70.62 -85.21 14.33
CA LEU A 185 72.04 -84.82 14.16
C LEU A 185 72.94 -85.15 15.36
N LYS A 186 72.38 -85.26 16.56
CA LYS A 186 73.10 -85.71 17.78
C LYS A 186 73.27 -87.23 17.86
N ARG A 187 72.67 -88.01 16.95
CA ARG A 187 72.99 -89.43 16.78
C ARG A 187 74.28 -89.54 15.95
N SER A 188 75.27 -90.25 16.49
CA SER A 188 76.51 -90.57 15.76
C SER A 188 76.22 -91.26 14.43
N ASN A 189 76.83 -90.81 13.33
CA ASN A 189 76.65 -91.41 12.00
C ASN A 189 77.00 -92.92 11.99
N ARG A 190 75.98 -93.77 12.06
CA ARG A 190 76.09 -95.22 11.85
C ARG A 190 75.81 -95.49 10.38
N THR A 191 76.87 -95.68 9.60
CA THR A 191 76.89 -95.74 8.13
C THR A 191 76.15 -96.93 7.48
N HIS A 192 75.26 -97.61 8.21
CA HIS A 192 74.51 -98.77 7.70
C HIS A 192 73.18 -99.04 8.45
N ASN A 193 72.47 -98.01 8.91
CA ASN A 193 71.18 -98.13 9.61
C ASN A 193 70.00 -98.08 8.61
N PRO A 194 69.14 -99.13 8.52
CA PRO A 194 68.05 -99.16 7.55
C PRO A 194 67.00 -98.07 7.74
N SER A 195 66.84 -97.53 8.95
CA SER A 195 65.92 -96.40 9.21
C SER A 195 66.39 -95.11 8.53
N ASP A 196 67.70 -94.91 8.41
CA ASP A 196 68.25 -93.69 7.81
C ASP A 196 68.24 -93.79 6.27
N GLN A 197 68.34 -95.00 5.71
CA GLN A 197 68.09 -95.25 4.28
C GLN A 197 66.63 -94.93 3.90
N LEU A 198 65.66 -95.40 4.69
CA LEU A 198 64.24 -95.06 4.48
C LEU A 198 63.98 -93.55 4.54
N ILE A 199 64.72 -92.80 5.36
CA ILE A 199 64.65 -91.34 5.39
C ILE A 199 65.21 -90.72 4.09
N LEU A 200 66.34 -91.22 3.58
CA LEU A 200 66.91 -90.77 2.29
C LEU A 200 65.99 -91.07 1.11
N ASP A 201 65.38 -92.26 1.07
CA ASP A 201 64.43 -92.65 0.02
C ASP A 201 63.18 -91.73 0.05
N VAL A 202 62.65 -91.43 1.25
CA VAL A 202 61.54 -90.48 1.43
C VAL A 202 61.92 -89.05 1.05
N ILE A 203 63.14 -88.60 1.35
CA ILE A 203 63.67 -87.31 0.89
C ILE A 203 63.71 -87.28 -0.65
N GLY A 204 64.23 -88.32 -1.30
CA GLY A 204 64.27 -88.44 -2.77
C GLY A 204 62.87 -88.38 -3.42
N VAL A 205 61.85 -88.97 -2.78
CA VAL A 205 60.45 -88.85 -3.21
C VAL A 205 59.94 -87.40 -3.09
N TYR A 206 60.19 -86.71 -1.96
CA TYR A 206 59.77 -85.31 -1.79
C TYR A 206 60.55 -84.33 -2.68
N GLU A 207 61.85 -84.55 -2.91
CA GLU A 207 62.63 -83.78 -3.87
C GLU A 207 62.11 -83.97 -5.30
N SER A 208 61.76 -85.21 -5.67
CA SER A 208 61.12 -85.53 -6.96
C SER A 208 59.75 -84.82 -7.10
N GLN A 209 58.93 -84.80 -6.05
CA GLN A 209 57.65 -84.07 -6.05
C GLN A 209 57.85 -82.54 -6.12
N MET A 210 58.79 -81.98 -5.36
CA MET A 210 59.14 -80.55 -5.46
C MET A 210 59.64 -80.19 -6.85
N GLN A 211 60.45 -81.06 -7.48
CA GLN A 211 60.94 -80.84 -8.82
C GLN A 211 59.81 -80.90 -9.85
N GLN A 212 58.91 -81.89 -9.76
CA GLN A 212 57.69 -81.94 -10.56
C GLN A 212 56.80 -80.69 -10.39
N LEU A 213 56.66 -80.15 -9.17
CA LEU A 213 55.89 -78.92 -8.92
C LEU A 213 56.58 -77.69 -9.51
N ARG A 214 57.91 -77.57 -9.37
CA ARG A 214 58.72 -76.52 -10.02
C ARG A 214 58.63 -76.59 -11.54
N ASP A 215 58.66 -77.78 -12.13
CA ASP A 215 58.61 -77.94 -13.57
C ASP A 215 57.19 -77.81 -14.13
N LYS A 216 56.14 -78.12 -13.34
CA LYS A 216 54.75 -77.73 -13.61
C LYS A 216 54.53 -76.21 -13.59
N LEU A 217 55.18 -75.49 -12.66
CA LEU A 217 55.18 -74.02 -12.68
C LEU A 217 55.91 -73.48 -13.92
N LYS A 218 57.08 -74.03 -14.26
CA LYS A 218 57.83 -73.66 -15.47
C LYS A 218 57.17 -74.07 -16.80
N SER A 219 56.24 -75.03 -16.81
CA SER A 219 55.44 -75.36 -17.99
C SER A 219 54.20 -74.47 -18.08
N GLY A 220 53.47 -74.25 -16.97
CA GLY A 220 52.37 -73.27 -16.92
C GLY A 220 52.83 -71.87 -17.33
N GLN A 221 53.99 -71.42 -16.87
CA GLN A 221 54.56 -70.12 -17.24
C GLN A 221 55.06 -70.04 -18.70
N ARG A 222 55.35 -71.17 -19.36
CA ARG A 222 55.59 -71.21 -20.82
C ARG A 222 54.30 -71.23 -21.62
N ASN A 223 53.31 -72.00 -21.18
CA ASN A 223 52.00 -72.10 -21.83
C ASN A 223 51.21 -70.78 -21.74
N SER A 224 51.57 -69.88 -20.82
CA SER A 224 51.05 -68.50 -20.76
C SER A 224 51.48 -67.60 -21.93
N LEU A 225 52.39 -68.03 -22.82
CA LEU A 225 52.94 -67.20 -23.89
C LEU A 225 52.62 -67.67 -25.32
N CYS A 226 51.88 -68.76 -25.50
CA CYS A 226 51.45 -69.24 -26.82
C CYS A 226 50.15 -70.04 -26.72
N GLY A 227 49.04 -69.47 -27.18
CA GLY A 227 47.70 -70.08 -27.09
C GLY A 227 46.62 -69.24 -27.79
N ASN A 228 46.57 -69.33 -29.11
CA ASN A 228 45.50 -68.75 -29.94
C ASN A 228 44.26 -69.66 -29.95
N GLU A 229 43.11 -69.05 -30.26
CA GLU A 229 42.00 -69.61 -31.07
C GLU A 229 41.59 -71.09 -30.85
N SER A 230 40.50 -71.32 -30.13
CA SER A 230 39.40 -72.21 -30.59
C SER A 230 38.13 -71.99 -29.76
N SER A 231 36.97 -72.20 -30.40
CA SER A 231 35.63 -71.94 -29.85
C SER A 231 34.95 -73.16 -29.23
N ASP A 232 33.81 -72.88 -28.58
CA ASP A 232 32.66 -73.76 -28.31
C ASP A 232 32.88 -74.87 -27.25
N SER A 233 32.06 -74.99 -26.19
CA SER A 233 30.59 -74.97 -26.23
C SER A 233 29.95 -74.71 -24.85
N GLN A 234 28.62 -74.67 -24.80
CA GLN A 234 27.83 -74.15 -23.67
C GLN A 234 27.73 -75.12 -22.48
N THR A 235 27.88 -74.61 -21.26
CA THR A 235 26.81 -74.63 -20.25
C THR A 235 27.06 -73.60 -19.15
N THR A 236 25.97 -73.02 -18.64
CA THR A 236 25.81 -72.30 -17.35
C THR A 236 27.05 -71.96 -16.51
N ASP A 237 27.41 -70.67 -16.45
CA ASP A 237 27.10 -69.91 -15.23
C ASP A 237 27.01 -68.40 -15.43
N LYS A 238 26.18 -67.71 -14.61
CA LYS A 238 25.90 -66.26 -14.73
C LYS A 238 26.54 -65.45 -13.60
N SER A 239 27.78 -64.99 -13.77
CA SER A 239 28.43 -64.10 -12.79
C SER A 239 29.60 -63.24 -13.29
N GLY A 240 30.36 -63.68 -14.30
CA GLY A 240 31.66 -63.06 -14.63
C GLY A 240 31.63 -61.75 -15.44
N THR A 241 30.66 -61.57 -16.34
CA THR A 241 30.79 -60.57 -17.43
C THR A 241 30.46 -59.14 -17.00
N ASP A 242 29.48 -58.96 -16.10
CA ASP A 242 28.90 -57.65 -15.81
C ASP A 242 29.85 -56.72 -15.06
N ILE A 243 30.78 -57.22 -14.25
CA ILE A 243 31.72 -56.38 -13.49
C ILE A 243 32.65 -55.61 -14.45
N SER A 244 33.13 -56.26 -15.51
CA SER A 244 33.97 -55.59 -16.54
C SER A 244 33.16 -54.59 -17.36
N ALA A 245 31.93 -54.94 -17.73
CA ALA A 245 31.01 -54.04 -18.46
C ALA A 245 30.62 -52.82 -17.62
N LEU A 246 30.33 -52.99 -16.33
CA LEU A 246 30.01 -51.92 -15.38
C LEU A 246 31.21 -51.04 -15.08
N ALA A 247 32.41 -51.61 -14.88
CA ALA A 247 33.64 -50.85 -14.70
C ALA A 247 33.94 -49.99 -15.95
N SER A 248 33.83 -50.58 -17.15
CA SER A 248 33.99 -49.88 -18.43
C SER A 248 32.92 -48.80 -18.64
N SER A 249 31.65 -49.08 -18.31
CA SER A 249 30.55 -48.13 -18.37
C SER A 249 30.76 -46.95 -17.42
N ASN A 250 31.16 -47.20 -16.17
CA ASN A 250 31.48 -46.17 -15.19
C ASN A 250 32.69 -45.33 -15.63
N TYR A 251 33.75 -45.94 -16.16
CA TYR A 251 34.90 -45.20 -16.72
C TYR A 251 34.47 -44.33 -17.91
N LYS A 252 33.60 -44.83 -18.79
CA LYS A 252 33.06 -44.12 -19.95
C LYS A 252 32.11 -42.98 -19.55
N ALA A 253 31.33 -43.14 -18.48
CA ALA A 253 30.50 -42.10 -17.89
C ALA A 253 31.34 -41.01 -17.21
N LEU A 254 32.38 -41.41 -16.45
CA LEU A 254 33.33 -40.50 -15.83
C LEU A 254 34.14 -39.72 -16.89
N LEU A 255 34.57 -40.37 -17.98
CA LEU A 255 35.25 -39.72 -19.09
C LEU A 255 34.34 -38.68 -19.78
N LYS A 256 33.06 -39.02 -20.01
CA LYS A 256 32.06 -38.06 -20.50
C LYS A 256 31.83 -36.89 -19.54
N SER A 257 31.80 -37.16 -18.23
CA SER A 257 31.66 -36.12 -17.20
C SER A 257 32.84 -35.15 -17.24
N TYR A 258 34.08 -35.66 -17.25
CA TYR A 258 35.27 -34.82 -17.41
C TYR A 258 35.32 -34.10 -18.76
N GLN A 259 34.86 -34.72 -19.85
CA GLN A 259 34.80 -34.11 -21.18
C GLN A 259 33.81 -32.93 -21.22
N GLU A 260 32.63 -33.08 -20.59
CA GLU A 260 31.65 -32.00 -20.46
C GLU A 260 32.11 -30.92 -19.47
N GLN A 261 32.82 -31.29 -18.39
CA GLN A 261 33.46 -30.33 -17.49
C GLN A 261 34.58 -29.55 -18.22
N LEU A 262 35.33 -30.19 -19.12
CA LEU A 262 36.27 -29.52 -20.03
C LEU A 262 35.55 -28.57 -20.99
N ARG A 263 34.41 -28.99 -21.55
CA ARG A 263 33.58 -28.16 -22.45
C ARG A 263 33.04 -26.94 -21.72
N LYS A 264 32.49 -27.12 -20.51
CA LYS A 264 31.94 -26.06 -19.66
C LYS A 264 33.02 -25.08 -19.19
N THR A 265 34.18 -25.56 -18.73
CA THR A 265 35.31 -24.68 -18.36
C THR A 265 35.98 -24.04 -19.57
N LYS A 266 35.87 -24.60 -20.78
CA LYS A 266 36.29 -23.93 -22.02
C LYS A 266 35.31 -22.83 -22.43
N ALA A 267 34.00 -23.08 -22.34
CA ALA A 267 32.98 -22.06 -22.55
C ALA A 267 33.14 -20.89 -21.57
N GLN A 268 33.21 -21.17 -20.25
CA GLN A 268 33.44 -20.15 -19.22
C GLN A 268 34.72 -19.34 -19.44
N ARG A 269 35.80 -19.94 -19.96
CA ARG A 269 37.03 -19.21 -20.33
C ARG A 269 36.83 -18.30 -21.54
N GLU A 270 36.04 -18.73 -22.53
CA GLU A 270 35.71 -17.90 -23.68
C GLU A 270 34.74 -16.77 -23.29
N ASP A 271 33.77 -17.03 -22.40
CA ASP A 271 32.87 -16.02 -21.82
C ASP A 271 33.66 -14.97 -21.01
N LEU A 272 34.59 -15.42 -20.14
CA LEU A 272 35.49 -14.52 -19.41
C LEU A 272 36.45 -13.76 -20.33
N LYS A 273 36.91 -14.38 -21.42
CA LYS A 273 37.74 -13.71 -22.45
C LYS A 273 36.95 -12.66 -23.23
N ASN A 274 35.70 -12.95 -23.57
CA ASN A 274 34.75 -12.00 -24.16
C ASN A 274 34.44 -10.85 -23.20
N GLU A 275 34.29 -11.15 -21.89
CA GLU A 275 34.11 -10.13 -20.85
C GLU A 275 35.37 -9.27 -20.66
N ILE A 276 36.56 -9.87 -20.62
CA ILE A 276 37.84 -9.13 -20.61
C ILE A 276 37.99 -8.27 -21.88
N GLN A 277 37.51 -8.74 -23.04
CA GLN A 277 37.53 -7.95 -24.27
C GLN A 277 36.49 -6.81 -24.25
N ARG A 278 35.31 -7.01 -23.64
CA ARG A 278 34.33 -5.94 -23.36
C ARG A 278 34.92 -4.92 -22.39
N LEU A 279 35.34 -5.35 -21.21
CA LEU A 279 35.96 -4.51 -20.18
C LEU A 279 37.21 -3.77 -20.70
N LYS A 280 38.00 -4.38 -21.60
CA LYS A 280 39.10 -3.69 -22.27
C LYS A 280 38.58 -2.62 -23.24
N LYS A 281 37.58 -2.90 -24.08
CA LYS A 281 36.97 -1.90 -24.96
C LYS A 281 36.34 -0.74 -24.17
N ASP A 282 35.75 -1.04 -23.01
CA ASP A 282 35.26 -0.05 -22.05
C ASP A 282 36.41 0.74 -21.41
N LEU A 283 37.57 0.12 -21.16
CA LEU A 283 38.77 0.81 -20.69
C LEU A 283 39.37 1.73 -21.77
N ASP A 284 39.40 1.26 -23.02
CA ASP A 284 39.90 1.96 -24.20
C ASP A 284 38.94 3.07 -24.68
N SER A 285 37.67 3.08 -24.22
CA SER A 285 36.68 4.14 -24.49
C SER A 285 36.40 5.07 -23.31
N ARG A 286 36.91 4.76 -22.11
CA ARG A 286 37.01 5.74 -21.02
C ARG A 286 38.02 6.81 -21.43
N PRO A 287 37.74 8.11 -21.21
CA PRO A 287 38.72 9.16 -21.44
C PRO A 287 40.03 8.86 -20.71
N THR A 288 41.09 8.63 -21.47
CA THR A 288 42.43 8.29 -20.97
C THR A 288 42.85 9.30 -19.91
N VAL A 289 43.66 8.96 -18.91
CA VAL A 289 44.12 9.95 -17.91
C VAL A 289 44.79 11.18 -18.57
N LYS A 290 45.35 11.04 -19.78
CA LYS A 290 45.82 12.17 -20.61
C LYS A 290 44.69 13.01 -21.21
N GLU A 291 43.63 12.39 -21.72
CA GLU A 291 42.46 13.05 -22.30
C GLU A 291 41.56 13.66 -21.22
N LEU A 292 41.39 13.00 -20.08
CA LEU A 292 40.71 13.55 -18.92
C LEU A 292 41.55 14.68 -18.28
N LYS A 293 42.88 14.60 -18.28
CA LYS A 293 43.75 15.76 -18.00
C LYS A 293 43.61 16.85 -19.04
N SER A 294 43.49 16.53 -20.34
CA SER A 294 43.30 17.50 -21.42
C SER A 294 41.96 18.21 -21.31
N CYS A 295 40.86 17.48 -21.13
CA CYS A 295 39.53 18.03 -20.88
C CYS A 295 39.48 18.83 -19.57
N LYS A 296 40.12 18.34 -18.49
CA LYS A 296 40.30 19.12 -17.24
C LYS A 296 41.22 20.32 -17.42
N GLN A 297 42.12 20.33 -18.41
CA GLN A 297 43.00 21.43 -18.76
C GLN A 297 42.34 22.44 -19.70
N GLN A 298 41.44 21.99 -20.59
CA GLN A 298 40.56 22.81 -21.42
C GLN A 298 39.46 23.44 -20.57
N LEU A 299 38.86 22.70 -19.64
CA LEU A 299 38.03 23.26 -18.57
C LEU A 299 38.84 24.26 -17.74
N ARG A 300 40.04 23.91 -17.25
CA ARG A 300 40.98 24.87 -16.63
C ARG A 300 41.59 25.91 -17.58
N GLN A 301 41.19 25.97 -18.85
CA GLN A 301 41.53 27.04 -19.79
C GLN A 301 40.30 27.91 -20.05
N MET A 302 39.09 27.36 -20.14
CA MET A 302 37.83 28.10 -20.12
C MET A 302 37.64 28.80 -18.77
N ASP A 303 37.80 28.05 -17.68
CA ASP A 303 37.81 28.52 -16.30
C ASP A 303 39.00 29.45 -16.04
N LYS A 304 40.15 29.30 -16.72
CA LYS A 304 41.18 30.34 -16.73
C LYS A 304 40.90 31.51 -17.66
N ILE A 305 40.08 31.42 -18.69
CA ILE A 305 39.64 32.62 -19.43
C ILE A 305 38.65 33.40 -18.56
N ILE A 306 37.82 32.69 -17.78
CA ILE A 306 36.93 33.24 -16.76
C ILE A 306 37.72 33.81 -15.57
N GLN A 307 38.82 33.18 -15.14
CA GLN A 307 39.64 33.61 -13.98
C GLN A 307 40.89 34.43 -14.31
N GLN A 308 41.36 34.52 -15.57
CA GLN A 308 42.46 35.41 -15.99
C GLN A 308 41.96 36.82 -16.34
N SER A 309 40.64 37.03 -16.24
CA SER A 309 40.09 38.31 -15.76
C SER A 309 40.66 38.75 -14.40
N ASN A 310 41.20 37.81 -13.60
CA ASN A 310 41.65 37.96 -12.21
C ASN A 310 42.96 37.18 -11.85
N ILE A 311 43.83 36.88 -12.84
CA ILE A 311 45.29 36.56 -12.67
C ILE A 311 45.67 35.17 -12.05
N TRP A 312 46.89 34.65 -12.33
CA TRP A 312 47.45 33.31 -11.98
C TRP A 312 49.01 33.35 -12.10
N PRO A 313 49.89 32.62 -11.35
CA PRO A 313 49.91 31.17 -10.99
C PRO A 313 50.17 30.91 -9.46
N ALA A 314 50.91 29.95 -8.84
CA ALA A 314 51.85 28.87 -9.25
C ALA A 314 52.13 27.76 -8.17
N GLN A 315 52.60 26.57 -8.64
CA GLN A 315 53.76 25.69 -8.24
C GLN A 315 54.24 25.53 -6.75
N THR A 316 54.79 24.41 -6.23
CA THR A 316 55.25 23.07 -6.77
C THR A 316 55.41 21.94 -5.69
N LEU A 317 55.79 20.71 -6.12
CA LEU A 317 56.16 19.45 -5.40
C LEU A 317 57.38 19.60 -4.43
N GLY A 318 57.89 18.64 -3.60
CA GLY A 318 57.77 17.16 -3.39
C GLY A 318 58.72 16.71 -2.23
N THR A 319 59.19 15.47 -1.96
CA THR A 319 58.93 14.07 -2.43
C THR A 319 59.76 13.02 -1.60
N GLU A 320 59.15 11.88 -1.21
CA GLU A 320 59.65 10.47 -0.93
C GLU A 320 60.99 10.08 -0.18
N GLU A 321 60.85 9.21 0.86
CA GLU A 321 61.56 7.91 1.15
C GLU A 321 63.13 7.74 1.21
N PRO A 322 63.78 6.54 1.39
CA PRO A 322 63.53 5.35 2.27
C PRO A 322 64.78 4.69 2.99
N ILE A 323 64.49 3.83 4.00
CA ILE A 323 65.01 2.46 4.36
C ILE A 323 66.52 2.04 4.22
N GLY A 324 67.04 1.27 5.22
CA GLY A 324 68.24 0.42 5.10
C GLY A 324 68.31 -0.76 6.12
N SER A 325 69.02 -1.86 5.83
CA SER A 325 69.09 -3.12 6.63
C SER A 325 70.35 -3.96 6.25
N SER A 326 70.70 -5.18 6.77
CA SER A 326 70.07 -6.18 7.67
C SER A 326 71.13 -7.14 8.29
N SER A 327 70.77 -7.93 9.32
CA SER A 327 71.40 -9.23 9.72
C SER A 327 70.47 -10.00 10.67
N THR A 328 70.56 -11.34 10.76
CA THR A 328 69.34 -12.17 10.94
C THR A 328 69.23 -13.17 12.10
N GLU A 329 70.26 -13.45 12.92
CA GLU A 329 70.11 -14.44 14.03
C GLU A 329 70.65 -13.98 15.40
N ASN A 330 71.96 -13.76 15.57
CA ASN A 330 72.44 -13.10 16.80
C ASN A 330 71.91 -11.65 16.87
N GLN A 331 71.81 -11.00 15.70
CA GLN A 331 71.08 -9.75 15.57
C GLN A 331 69.56 -9.93 15.81
N GLN A 332 68.95 -11.08 15.55
CA GLN A 332 67.55 -11.35 15.93
C GLN A 332 67.36 -11.29 17.46
N ASN A 333 68.29 -11.84 18.25
CA ASN A 333 68.20 -11.79 19.72
C ASN A 333 68.46 -10.36 20.25
N ILE A 334 69.46 -9.66 19.69
CA ILE A 334 69.73 -8.25 20.02
C ILE A 334 68.56 -7.35 19.59
N GLN A 335 67.92 -7.62 18.45
CA GLN A 335 66.70 -6.94 18.00
C GLN A 335 65.53 -7.27 18.92
N ASN A 336 65.29 -8.52 19.29
CA ASN A 336 64.24 -8.88 20.25
C ASN A 336 64.45 -8.18 21.60
N GLN A 337 65.69 -8.05 22.08
CA GLN A 337 65.97 -7.31 23.31
C GLN A 337 65.88 -5.78 23.14
N ARG A 338 66.12 -5.24 21.94
CA ARG A 338 65.82 -3.83 21.58
C ARG A 338 64.31 -3.60 21.51
N TYR A 339 63.59 -4.37 20.69
CA TYR A 339 62.13 -4.33 20.56
C TYR A 339 61.43 -4.49 21.91
N LEU A 340 61.87 -5.40 22.78
CA LEU A 340 61.31 -5.50 24.14
C LEU A 340 61.57 -4.23 24.97
N LYS A 341 62.76 -3.62 24.90
CA LYS A 341 63.04 -2.33 25.57
C LYS A 341 62.25 -1.16 24.96
N GLU A 342 62.09 -1.16 23.64
CA GLU A 342 61.38 -0.16 22.85
C GLU A 342 59.87 -0.20 23.14
N ILE A 343 59.28 -1.40 23.15
CA ILE A 343 57.93 -1.69 23.64
C ILE A 343 57.77 -1.30 25.11
N CYS A 344 58.76 -1.60 25.98
CA CYS A 344 58.74 -1.13 27.37
C CYS A 344 58.73 0.40 27.48
N SER A 345 59.56 1.13 26.70
CA SER A 345 59.56 2.59 26.71
C SER A 345 58.26 3.19 26.16
N GLU A 346 57.72 2.64 25.06
CA GLU A 346 56.50 3.13 24.42
C GLU A 346 55.27 2.92 25.30
N LEU A 347 55.18 1.75 25.96
CA LEU A 347 54.14 1.45 26.95
C LEU A 347 54.39 2.11 28.32
N LYS A 348 55.57 2.72 28.53
CA LYS A 348 56.05 3.31 29.80
C LYS A 348 56.09 2.33 30.97
N VAL A 349 56.55 1.10 30.71
CA VAL A 349 56.67 0.00 31.67
C VAL A 349 58.15 -0.27 31.99
N GLN A 350 58.50 -0.47 33.27
CA GLN A 350 59.89 -0.69 33.69
C GLN A 350 60.35 -2.16 33.66
N ASP A 351 59.41 -3.12 33.71
CA ASP A 351 59.70 -4.57 33.71
C ASP A 351 58.90 -5.32 32.64
N VAL A 352 59.55 -6.28 32.00
CA VAL A 352 59.01 -7.11 30.91
C VAL A 352 57.83 -7.95 31.39
N SER A 353 57.79 -8.35 32.68
CA SER A 353 56.65 -9.09 33.25
C SER A 353 55.32 -8.34 33.12
N HIS A 354 55.34 -7.01 33.19
CA HIS A 354 54.17 -6.15 33.13
C HIS A 354 53.78 -5.71 31.72
N VAL A 355 54.61 -5.99 30.69
CA VAL A 355 54.31 -5.65 29.29
C VAL A 355 53.00 -6.29 28.82
N VAL A 356 52.77 -7.57 29.12
CA VAL A 356 51.53 -8.26 28.70
C VAL A 356 50.29 -7.62 29.33
N SER A 357 50.36 -7.19 30.59
CA SER A 357 49.27 -6.43 31.23
C SER A 357 49.10 -5.04 30.63
N ALA A 358 50.19 -4.33 30.33
CA ALA A 358 50.13 -2.99 29.73
C ALA A 358 49.59 -3.01 28.30
N VAL A 359 50.03 -3.95 27.46
CA VAL A 359 49.44 -4.21 26.13
C VAL A 359 47.96 -4.54 26.27
N LYS A 360 47.57 -5.43 27.20
CA LYS A 360 46.16 -5.80 27.40
C LYS A 360 45.28 -4.64 27.90
N THR A 361 45.84 -3.69 28.64
CA THR A 361 45.16 -2.43 28.98
C THR A 361 45.09 -1.49 27.78
N ARG A 362 46.18 -1.32 27.02
CA ARG A 362 46.22 -0.49 25.80
C ARG A 362 45.30 -1.00 24.70
N CYS A 363 45.14 -2.32 24.54
CA CYS A 363 44.13 -2.90 23.66
C CYS A 363 42.71 -2.54 24.11
N LYS A 364 42.40 -2.58 25.42
CA LYS A 364 41.10 -2.14 25.94
C LYS A 364 40.86 -0.64 25.77
N GLU A 365 41.92 0.17 25.89
CA GLU A 365 41.88 1.62 25.59
C GLU A 365 41.63 1.86 24.10
N ALA A 366 42.26 1.11 23.20
CA ALA A 366 41.97 1.17 21.76
C ALA A 366 40.54 0.69 21.44
N ASP A 367 40.09 -0.41 22.05
CA ASP A 367 38.72 -0.93 21.94
C ASP A 367 37.67 0.05 22.49
N SER A 368 38.03 0.96 23.40
CA SER A 368 37.15 2.02 23.90
C SER A 368 37.27 3.29 23.05
N ALA A 369 38.45 3.60 22.52
CA ALA A 369 38.66 4.70 21.56
C ALA A 369 37.87 4.47 20.27
N ILE A 370 37.89 3.26 19.69
CA ILE A 370 37.09 2.91 18.50
C ILE A 370 35.57 3.07 18.78
N LYS A 371 35.12 2.76 20.00
CA LYS A 371 33.71 2.96 20.40
C LYS A 371 33.38 4.45 20.58
N LEU A 372 34.29 5.23 21.15
CA LEU A 372 34.14 6.67 21.32
C LEU A 372 34.16 7.40 19.97
N GLU A 373 35.09 7.04 19.08
CA GLU A 373 35.16 7.49 17.70
C GLU A 373 33.86 7.16 16.94
N LYS A 374 33.31 5.95 17.12
CA LYS A 374 31.98 5.64 16.56
C LYS A 374 30.89 6.56 17.12
N ILE A 375 30.80 6.74 18.43
CA ILE A 375 29.79 7.63 19.06
C ILE A 375 29.93 9.07 18.53
N ILE A 376 31.16 9.55 18.37
CA ILE A 376 31.48 10.87 17.81
C ILE A 376 31.03 10.98 16.36
N ASN A 377 31.28 9.95 15.52
CA ASN A 377 30.81 9.92 14.13
C ASN A 377 29.29 9.79 14.03
N ASP A 378 28.64 9.01 14.91
CA ASP A 378 27.18 8.90 14.99
C ASP A 378 26.55 10.26 15.40
N MET A 379 27.17 10.99 16.34
CA MET A 379 26.77 12.37 16.70
C MET A 379 26.98 13.35 15.55
N ALA A 380 28.13 13.30 14.86
CA ALA A 380 28.41 14.13 13.70
C ALA A 380 27.39 13.87 12.58
N ALA A 381 27.00 12.61 12.33
CA ALA A 381 25.99 12.25 11.34
C ALA A 381 24.60 12.82 11.65
N VAL A 382 24.21 12.89 12.93
CA VAL A 382 22.98 13.58 13.37
C VAL A 382 23.07 15.08 13.12
N LEU A 383 24.21 15.70 13.44
CA LEU A 383 24.46 17.13 13.28
C LEU A 383 24.59 17.59 11.82
N THR A 384 25.11 16.73 10.92
CA THR A 384 25.24 17.02 9.48
C THR A 384 24.06 16.55 8.63
N ASN A 385 22.99 16.04 9.24
CA ASN A 385 21.82 15.53 8.54
C ASN A 385 21.12 16.68 7.75
N PRO A 386 20.90 16.57 6.42
CA PRO A 386 20.27 17.63 5.63
C PRO A 386 18.79 17.88 5.96
N ARG A 387 18.19 17.14 6.90
CA ARG A 387 16.86 17.39 7.48
C ARG A 387 16.89 17.94 8.92
N ALA A 388 18.07 18.19 9.49
CA ALA A 388 18.18 18.82 10.81
C ALA A 388 17.65 20.28 10.74
N PRO A 389 16.76 20.74 11.65
CA PRO A 389 16.09 22.05 11.52
C PRO A 389 16.99 23.29 11.70
N LEU A 390 18.27 23.13 12.05
CA LEU A 390 19.14 24.21 12.50
C LEU A 390 20.42 24.30 11.68
N GLY A 391 20.52 25.34 10.86
CA GLY A 391 21.71 25.68 10.07
C GLY A 391 22.91 26.18 10.89
N LEU A 392 23.08 25.74 12.15
CA LEU A 392 24.14 26.22 13.04
C LEU A 392 25.54 25.73 12.61
N LEU A 393 25.62 24.57 11.96
CA LEU A 393 26.83 24.10 11.26
C LEU A 393 27.05 24.79 9.90
N ARG A 394 26.11 25.63 9.46
CA ARG A 394 26.20 26.44 8.24
C ARG A 394 26.55 27.88 8.60
N GLN A 395 27.76 28.07 9.15
CA GLN A 395 28.34 29.41 9.29
C GLN A 395 28.29 30.16 7.94
N PRO A 396 28.14 31.49 7.96
CA PRO A 396 27.94 32.28 6.75
C PRO A 396 29.15 32.18 5.82
N ALA A 397 28.90 32.38 4.52
CA ALA A 397 29.94 32.44 3.50
C ALA A 397 30.68 33.80 3.49
N ASP A 398 30.97 34.33 4.67
CA ASP A 398 31.77 35.55 4.85
C ASP A 398 33.26 35.17 4.72
N GLY A 399 33.81 35.38 3.53
CA GLY A 399 35.11 34.85 3.16
C GLY A 399 36.28 35.60 3.78
N HIS A 400 36.91 35.02 4.82
CA HIS A 400 38.34 35.18 5.07
C HIS A 400 38.92 33.95 5.81
N GLY A 401 40.08 33.48 5.34
CA GLY A 401 40.86 32.43 6.01
C GLY A 401 40.74 31.04 5.38
N LEU A 402 41.88 30.52 4.92
CA LEU A 402 42.06 29.09 4.72
C LEU A 402 42.06 28.43 6.11
N ARG A 403 41.02 27.65 6.46
CA ARG A 403 41.02 26.76 7.63
C ARG A 403 40.76 25.34 7.14
N ASP A 404 41.69 24.43 7.42
CA ASP A 404 41.69 23.08 6.87
C ASP A 404 40.40 22.31 7.20
N HIS A 405 39.95 21.48 6.25
CA HIS A 405 38.93 20.44 6.45
C HIS A 405 39.45 19.27 7.31
N SER A 406 40.16 19.59 8.40
CA SER A 406 40.50 18.66 9.46
C SER A 406 39.23 18.27 10.22
N GLN A 407 39.10 16.98 10.55
CA GLN A 407 37.97 16.49 11.35
C GLN A 407 37.89 17.22 12.71
N GLN A 408 39.05 17.61 13.26
CA GLN A 408 39.24 18.46 14.43
C GLN A 408 38.21 19.60 14.54
N GLY A 409 38.07 20.41 13.49
CA GLY A 409 37.20 21.60 13.50
C GLY A 409 35.69 21.28 13.48
N GLN A 410 35.30 20.07 13.09
CA GLN A 410 33.92 19.60 13.22
C GLN A 410 33.63 19.11 14.65
N LEU A 411 34.62 18.51 15.32
CA LEU A 411 34.51 18.06 16.71
C LEU A 411 34.39 19.23 17.71
N GLU A 412 35.13 20.32 17.47
CA GLU A 412 35.03 21.58 18.23
C GLU A 412 33.59 22.13 18.31
N LEU A 413 32.76 21.86 17.29
CA LEU A 413 31.38 22.37 17.19
C LEU A 413 30.32 21.46 17.83
N ILE A 414 30.65 20.20 18.16
CA ILE A 414 29.67 19.23 18.69
C ILE A 414 29.18 19.68 20.08
N VAL A 415 30.08 19.95 21.02
CA VAL A 415 29.72 20.24 22.42
C VAL A 415 28.88 21.53 22.54
N PRO A 416 29.27 22.69 21.96
CA PRO A 416 28.44 23.90 22.04
C PRO A 416 27.07 23.74 21.39
N THR A 417 26.96 22.92 20.34
CA THR A 417 25.66 22.66 19.68
C THR A 417 24.76 21.79 20.56
N LEU A 418 25.30 20.78 21.24
CA LEU A 418 24.55 19.95 22.19
C LEU A 418 24.12 20.73 23.44
N GLU A 419 24.97 21.63 23.95
CA GLU A 419 24.61 22.55 25.03
C GLU A 419 23.47 23.48 24.61
N PHE A 420 23.54 24.07 23.40
CA PHE A 420 22.46 24.89 22.86
C PHE A 420 21.16 24.09 22.66
N TRP A 421 21.22 22.85 22.14
CA TRP A 421 20.04 21.98 22.02
C TRP A 421 19.43 21.62 23.37
N SER A 422 20.25 21.38 24.40
CA SER A 422 19.78 21.16 25.77
C SER A 422 19.06 22.40 26.32
N GLN A 423 19.58 23.61 26.08
CA GLN A 423 18.92 24.86 26.43
C GLN A 423 17.59 25.03 25.69
N GLN A 424 17.55 24.82 24.37
CA GLN A 424 16.30 24.89 23.59
C GLN A 424 15.24 23.89 24.09
N LEU A 425 15.65 22.66 24.40
CA LEU A 425 14.76 21.64 24.99
C LEU A 425 14.21 22.07 26.36
N SER A 426 14.99 22.81 27.16
CA SER A 426 14.53 23.31 28.47
C SER A 426 13.42 24.38 28.37
N PHE A 427 13.31 25.10 27.24
CA PHE A 427 12.24 26.07 26.99
C PHE A 427 10.95 25.45 26.41
N LEU A 428 11.00 24.19 25.97
CA LEU A 428 9.86 23.49 25.36
C LEU A 428 8.58 23.45 26.24
N PRO A 429 8.64 23.27 27.58
CA PRO A 429 7.46 23.32 28.43
C PRO A 429 6.78 24.71 28.48
N ASP A 430 7.56 25.79 28.36
CA ASP A 430 7.02 27.16 28.32
C ASP A 430 6.46 27.52 26.94
N LEU A 431 7.04 26.97 25.86
CA LEU A 431 6.44 27.03 24.53
C LEU A 431 5.09 26.30 24.50
N HIS A 432 5.04 25.06 25.01
CA HIS A 432 3.79 24.29 25.14
C HIS A 432 2.74 25.02 25.99
N ARG A 433 3.13 25.57 27.14
CA ARG A 433 2.27 26.40 28.00
C ARG A 433 1.74 27.65 27.27
N SER A 434 2.53 28.24 26.37
CA SER A 434 2.15 29.42 25.60
C SER A 434 1.22 29.08 24.43
N VAL A 435 1.49 27.98 23.72
CA VAL A 435 0.62 27.45 22.66
C VAL A 435 -0.72 26.97 23.25
N ALA A 436 -0.73 26.26 24.38
CA ALA A 436 -1.97 25.85 25.05
C ALA A 436 -2.86 27.04 25.47
N LYS A 437 -2.25 28.17 25.89
CA LYS A 437 -2.99 29.44 26.12
C LYS A 437 -3.56 30.03 24.83
N LEU A 438 -2.86 29.91 23.71
CA LEU A 438 -3.33 30.35 22.40
C LEU A 438 -4.49 29.48 21.88
N VAL A 439 -4.37 28.15 21.99
CA VAL A 439 -5.44 27.19 21.69
C VAL A 439 -6.70 27.54 22.47
N LYS A 440 -6.63 27.70 23.80
CA LYS A 440 -7.78 28.07 24.63
C LYS A 440 -8.38 29.45 24.30
N ARG A 441 -7.62 30.35 23.67
CA ARG A 441 -8.09 31.68 23.24
C ARG A 441 -8.76 31.66 21.86
N LEU A 442 -8.32 30.77 20.96
CA LEU A 442 -8.84 30.68 19.58
C LEU A 442 -9.96 29.64 19.43
N LEU A 443 -9.90 28.55 20.20
CA LEU A 443 -10.80 27.38 20.12
C LEU A 443 -11.47 27.09 21.50
N PRO A 444 -12.20 28.04 22.11
CA PRO A 444 -12.75 27.91 23.47
C PRO A 444 -13.83 26.82 23.64
N TRP A 445 -14.27 26.17 22.56
CA TRP A 445 -15.22 25.04 22.58
C TRP A 445 -14.57 23.66 22.75
N GLN A 446 -13.23 23.56 22.82
CA GLN A 446 -12.57 22.28 23.04
C GLN A 446 -12.66 21.82 24.52
N PRO A 447 -12.93 20.52 24.78
CA PRO A 447 -12.99 19.98 26.14
C PRO A 447 -11.61 19.99 26.81
N GLU A 448 -11.54 20.44 28.06
CA GLU A 448 -10.27 20.70 28.75
C GLU A 448 -9.38 19.46 28.92
N ASP A 449 -9.96 18.26 28.99
CA ASP A 449 -9.24 16.99 29.24
C ASP A 449 -8.19 16.64 28.18
N ARG A 450 -8.29 17.17 26.95
CA ARG A 450 -7.29 16.89 25.88
C ARG A 450 -5.89 17.46 26.17
N VAL A 451 -5.77 18.38 27.12
CA VAL A 451 -4.48 19.01 27.52
C VAL A 451 -3.98 18.45 28.87
N GLY A 452 -4.57 17.35 29.36
CA GLY A 452 -4.45 16.89 30.76
C GLY A 452 -3.66 15.60 31.01
N THR A 453 -3.10 14.93 30.00
CA THR A 453 -2.32 13.69 30.23
C THR A 453 -0.98 13.97 30.92
N ARG A 454 -0.84 13.47 32.16
CA ARG A 454 0.33 13.62 33.03
C ARG A 454 1.56 12.85 32.51
N SER A 455 2.22 13.41 31.50
CA SER A 455 3.62 13.09 31.15
C SER A 455 4.51 14.18 31.73
N ASP A 456 5.51 13.81 32.54
CA ASP A 456 6.50 14.77 33.06
C ASP A 456 7.46 15.29 31.96
N THR A 457 7.36 14.75 30.74
CA THR A 457 8.09 15.21 29.55
C THR A 457 7.11 15.71 28.49
N VAL A 458 7.17 17.02 28.23
CA VAL A 458 6.53 17.67 27.07
C VAL A 458 7.34 17.34 25.83
N LYS A 459 6.68 16.98 24.71
CA LYS A 459 7.34 16.69 23.44
C LYS A 459 7.12 17.78 22.40
N VAL A 460 7.94 17.79 21.36
CA VAL A 460 7.82 18.76 20.25
C VAL A 460 6.57 18.44 19.43
N GLU A 461 6.29 17.15 19.26
CA GLU A 461 5.11 16.60 18.60
C GLU A 461 3.80 17.08 19.26
N ASP A 462 3.75 17.16 20.60
CA ASP A 462 2.57 17.67 21.32
C ASP A 462 2.30 19.15 20.98
N VAL A 463 3.36 19.94 20.84
CA VAL A 463 3.29 21.36 20.44
C VAL A 463 2.94 21.50 18.96
N MET A 464 3.51 20.67 18.08
CA MET A 464 3.18 20.64 16.66
C MET A 464 1.70 20.31 16.45
N LEU A 465 1.18 19.26 17.11
CA LEU A 465 -0.23 18.88 17.02
C LEU A 465 -1.17 20.01 17.50
N MET A 466 -0.79 20.77 18.53
CA MET A 466 -1.57 21.94 18.94
C MET A 466 -1.53 23.09 17.93
N VAL A 467 -0.40 23.31 17.24
CA VAL A 467 -0.28 24.34 16.20
C VAL A 467 -1.01 23.91 14.93
N GLU A 468 -0.84 22.66 14.48
CA GLU A 468 -1.55 22.07 13.34
C GLU A 468 -3.07 22.10 13.57
N MET A 469 -3.55 21.75 14.76
CA MET A 469 -4.96 21.85 15.15
C MET A 469 -5.49 23.29 15.11
N VAL A 470 -4.69 24.29 15.50
CA VAL A 470 -5.07 25.70 15.35
C VAL A 470 -5.10 26.12 13.89
N LEU A 471 -4.12 25.70 13.08
CA LEU A 471 -4.08 26.02 11.65
C LEU A 471 -5.26 25.39 10.89
N ASP A 472 -5.57 24.12 11.14
CA ASP A 472 -6.68 23.41 10.50
C ASP A 472 -8.05 24.02 10.83
N GLU A 473 -8.26 24.45 12.08
CA GLU A 473 -9.53 25.04 12.54
C GLU A 473 -9.62 26.57 12.29
N THR A 474 -8.54 27.23 11.85
CA THR A 474 -8.54 28.68 11.53
C THR A 474 -8.24 29.01 10.06
N CYS A 475 -7.91 28.03 9.22
CA CYS A 475 -7.71 28.22 7.79
C CYS A 475 -9.06 28.49 7.08
N PRO A 476 -9.26 29.66 6.45
CA PRO A 476 -10.50 29.95 5.75
C PRO A 476 -10.40 29.51 4.28
N ASP A 477 -10.91 28.33 3.93
CA ASP A 477 -11.18 28.05 2.52
C ASP A 477 -12.35 27.09 2.24
N ASP A 478 -12.83 27.18 1.00
CA ASP A 478 -14.17 26.84 0.53
C ASP A 478 -14.48 25.33 0.40
N LYS A 479 -15.73 24.96 0.70
CA LYS A 479 -16.52 23.94 -0.02
C LYS A 479 -15.95 22.54 -0.25
N ILE A 480 -15.07 22.03 0.62
CA ILE A 480 -14.90 20.57 0.80
C ILE A 480 -15.36 20.19 2.20
N LEU A 481 -16.48 19.47 2.29
CA LEU A 481 -16.91 18.80 3.51
C LEU A 481 -15.88 17.72 3.85
N ARG A 482 -14.88 18.07 4.68
CA ARG A 482 -13.99 17.09 5.32
C ARG A 482 -14.85 15.99 5.92
N SER A 483 -14.52 14.73 5.64
CA SER A 483 -15.23 13.57 6.18
C SER A 483 -15.40 13.74 7.69
N PRO A 484 -16.64 13.87 8.22
CA PRO A 484 -16.81 14.29 9.60
C PRO A 484 -16.09 13.33 10.55
N THR A 485 -15.47 13.87 11.61
CA THR A 485 -14.68 13.03 12.53
C THR A 485 -15.54 11.90 13.08
N LYS A 486 -14.94 10.77 13.49
CA LYS A 486 -15.69 9.61 14.01
C LYS A 486 -16.69 10.00 15.11
N HIS A 487 -16.30 10.90 16.00
CA HIS A 487 -17.17 11.47 17.04
C HIS A 487 -18.32 12.33 16.48
N THR A 488 -18.07 13.11 15.43
CA THR A 488 -19.11 13.89 14.72
C THR A 488 -20.12 12.95 14.04
N LEU A 489 -19.65 11.87 13.39
CA LEU A 489 -20.52 10.85 12.80
C LEU A 489 -21.33 10.11 13.87
N GLU A 490 -20.70 9.72 14.99
CA GLU A 490 -21.38 9.10 16.13
C GLU A 490 -22.42 10.04 16.76
N SER A 491 -22.15 11.35 16.82
CA SER A 491 -23.09 12.37 17.27
C SER A 491 -24.27 12.54 16.31
N MET A 492 -24.01 12.57 14.99
CA MET A 492 -25.06 12.62 13.97
C MET A 492 -25.93 11.36 13.98
N VAL A 493 -25.32 10.18 14.07
CA VAL A 493 -26.02 8.89 14.20
C VAL A 493 -26.88 8.87 15.46
N SER A 494 -26.35 9.31 16.62
CA SER A 494 -27.12 9.43 17.87
C SER A 494 -28.27 10.44 17.76
N HIS A 495 -28.09 11.52 17.00
CA HIS A 495 -29.17 12.49 16.74
C HIS A 495 -30.28 11.88 15.88
N PHE A 496 -29.95 11.18 14.78
CA PHE A 496 -30.95 10.49 13.95
C PHE A 496 -31.65 9.34 14.70
N GLN A 497 -30.93 8.60 15.56
CA GLN A 497 -31.53 7.61 16.45
C GLN A 497 -32.57 8.23 17.38
N LYS A 498 -32.30 9.40 17.96
CA LYS A 498 -33.25 10.14 18.81
C LYS A 498 -34.40 10.77 18.02
N LEU A 499 -34.13 11.30 16.82
CA LEU A 499 -35.14 11.96 15.97
C LEU A 499 -36.23 10.98 15.48
N PHE A 500 -35.89 9.70 15.34
CA PHE A 500 -36.80 8.64 14.90
C PHE A 500 -37.12 7.60 16.01
N ASP A 501 -36.79 7.87 17.28
CA ASP A 501 -36.99 6.94 18.42
C ASP A 501 -36.46 5.50 18.18
N ALA A 502 -35.31 5.37 17.49
CA ALA A 502 -34.73 4.10 17.09
C ALA A 502 -33.47 3.74 17.91
N PRO A 503 -33.41 2.59 18.60
CA PRO A 503 -32.28 2.23 19.46
C PRO A 503 -31.00 1.87 18.68
N SER A 504 -31.09 1.62 17.37
CA SER A 504 -29.94 1.33 16.49
C SER A 504 -30.04 2.09 15.18
N LEU A 505 -28.88 2.37 14.55
CA LEU A 505 -28.83 2.99 13.22
C LEU A 505 -29.56 2.14 12.15
N SER A 506 -29.56 0.81 12.30
CA SER A 506 -30.32 -0.11 11.44
C SER A 506 -31.84 0.02 11.60
N GLY A 507 -32.32 0.52 12.73
CA GLY A 507 -33.74 0.81 12.98
C GLY A 507 -34.21 2.16 12.44
N VAL A 508 -33.29 3.12 12.24
CA VAL A 508 -33.60 4.47 11.71
C VAL A 508 -34.22 4.38 10.31
N TYR A 509 -33.64 3.59 9.40
CA TYR A 509 -34.12 3.53 8.01
C TYR A 509 -35.52 2.90 7.86
N PRO A 510 -35.85 1.75 8.51
CA PRO A 510 -37.21 1.25 8.59
C PRO A 510 -38.20 2.28 9.16
N ARG A 511 -37.85 2.92 10.28
CA ARG A 511 -38.74 3.88 10.98
C ARG A 511 -38.93 5.18 10.19
N MET A 512 -37.92 5.63 9.48
CA MET A 512 -38.02 6.74 8.52
C MET A 512 -38.96 6.40 7.35
N ASN A 513 -38.86 5.18 6.79
CA ASN A 513 -39.78 4.73 5.73
C ASN A 513 -41.22 4.56 6.25
N GLU A 514 -41.40 4.12 7.49
CA GLU A 514 -42.70 4.08 8.16
C GLU A 514 -43.29 5.50 8.30
N VAL A 515 -42.49 6.49 8.74
CA VAL A 515 -42.91 7.90 8.82
C VAL A 515 -43.27 8.46 7.44
N TYR A 516 -42.49 8.20 6.39
CA TYR A 516 -42.86 8.60 5.03
C TYR A 516 -44.14 7.92 4.53
N THR A 517 -44.33 6.64 4.84
CA THR A 517 -45.53 5.89 4.48
C THR A 517 -46.75 6.46 5.20
N LYS A 518 -46.67 6.69 6.52
CA LYS A 518 -47.74 7.28 7.33
C LYS A 518 -48.04 8.74 6.95
N LEU A 519 -47.04 9.52 6.55
CA LEU A 519 -47.23 10.87 6.01
C LEU A 519 -47.89 10.84 4.62
N GLY A 520 -47.59 9.84 3.79
CA GLY A 520 -48.24 9.60 2.51
C GLY A 520 -49.71 9.17 2.68
N GLU A 521 -49.97 8.18 3.54
CA GLU A 521 -51.30 7.75 3.96
C GLU A 521 -52.11 8.94 4.49
N MET A 522 -51.56 9.72 5.43
CA MET A 522 -52.23 10.87 6.01
C MET A 522 -52.51 11.95 4.96
N ASN A 523 -51.55 12.30 4.10
CA ASN A 523 -51.79 13.30 3.04
C ASN A 523 -52.84 12.84 2.02
N ASN A 524 -52.91 11.54 1.73
CA ASN A 524 -53.93 10.97 0.84
C ASN A 524 -55.30 10.92 1.54
N ALA A 525 -55.40 10.45 2.78
CA ALA A 525 -56.63 10.48 3.57
C ALA A 525 -57.16 11.91 3.73
N MET A 526 -56.27 12.88 4.02
CA MET A 526 -56.61 14.29 4.11
C MET A 526 -56.99 14.92 2.76
N ARG A 527 -56.54 14.36 1.62
CA ARG A 527 -57.03 14.79 0.29
C ARG A 527 -58.44 14.25 0.07
N ASN A 528 -58.62 12.93 0.20
CA ASN A 528 -59.92 12.27 0.07
C ASN A 528 -60.98 12.91 0.99
N LEU A 529 -60.62 13.30 2.23
CA LEU A 529 -61.52 14.00 3.15
C LEU A 529 -61.88 15.43 2.72
N ARG A 530 -60.99 16.15 2.00
CA ARG A 530 -61.34 17.44 1.37
C ARG A 530 -62.27 17.20 0.18
N ASP A 531 -61.96 16.22 -0.65
CA ASP A 531 -62.73 15.88 -1.85
C ASP A 531 -64.17 15.42 -1.48
N ILE A 532 -64.32 14.65 -0.40
CA ILE A 532 -65.63 14.19 0.13
C ILE A 532 -66.41 15.31 0.83
N LEU A 533 -65.74 16.32 1.40
CA LEU A 533 -66.37 17.47 2.07
C LEU A 533 -66.49 18.72 1.18
N ASP A 534 -66.17 18.60 -0.11
CA ASP A 534 -66.14 19.68 -1.11
C ASP A 534 -65.36 20.93 -0.64
N MET A 535 -64.18 20.69 -0.04
CA MET A 535 -63.29 21.73 0.48
C MET A 535 -62.13 22.02 -0.50
N ASP A 536 -61.71 23.29 -0.62
CA ASP A 536 -60.51 23.65 -1.41
C ASP A 536 -59.32 22.77 -1.02
N GLY A 537 -58.61 22.23 -2.00
CA GLY A 537 -57.42 21.39 -1.82
C GLY A 537 -56.28 22.06 -1.04
N LYS A 538 -56.34 23.38 -0.82
CA LYS A 538 -55.43 24.16 0.03
C LYS A 538 -55.85 24.26 1.51
N ALA A 539 -57.06 23.81 1.88
CA ALA A 539 -57.58 23.94 3.24
C ALA A 539 -56.65 23.29 4.28
N PRO A 540 -56.30 23.96 5.40
CA PRO A 540 -55.39 23.43 6.40
C PRO A 540 -55.97 22.19 7.10
N PRO A 541 -55.14 21.20 7.51
CA PRO A 541 -55.64 19.94 8.09
C PRO A 541 -56.57 20.10 9.31
N SER A 542 -56.34 21.11 10.15
CA SER A 542 -57.18 21.44 11.30
C SER A 542 -58.61 21.83 10.92
N GLU A 543 -58.80 22.50 9.79
CA GLU A 543 -60.13 22.93 9.32
C GLU A 543 -60.93 21.75 8.77
N VAL A 544 -60.27 20.86 8.02
CA VAL A 544 -60.86 19.60 7.55
C VAL A 544 -61.26 18.71 8.73
N VAL A 545 -60.40 18.57 9.76
CA VAL A 545 -60.72 17.80 10.98
C VAL A 545 -61.89 18.44 11.75
N ASN A 546 -61.96 19.77 11.85
CA ASN A 546 -63.09 20.46 12.46
C ASN A 546 -64.39 20.30 11.65
N MET A 547 -64.31 20.23 10.32
CA MET A 547 -65.45 19.97 9.44
C MET A 547 -65.93 18.51 9.57
N VAL A 548 -65.02 17.53 9.60
CA VAL A 548 -65.32 16.12 9.94
C VAL A 548 -65.98 16.04 11.32
N ALA A 549 -65.42 16.69 12.35
CA ALA A 549 -65.97 16.67 13.70
C ALA A 549 -67.38 17.29 13.76
N ARG A 550 -67.64 18.36 12.99
CA ARG A 550 -68.99 18.92 12.82
C ARG A 550 -69.94 17.95 12.13
N VAL A 551 -69.54 17.36 11.00
CA VAL A 551 -70.37 16.38 10.28
C VAL A 551 -70.69 15.19 11.17
N VAL A 552 -69.70 14.59 11.82
CA VAL A 552 -69.89 13.49 12.78
C VAL A 552 -70.82 13.90 13.93
N SER A 553 -70.71 15.12 14.45
CA SER A 553 -71.61 15.61 15.52
C SER A 553 -73.05 15.85 15.03
N SER A 554 -73.24 16.36 13.80
CA SER A 554 -74.56 16.56 13.20
C SER A 554 -75.21 15.23 12.78
N THR A 555 -74.44 14.33 12.17
CA THR A 555 -74.90 12.97 11.84
C THR A 555 -75.24 12.21 13.12
N ALA A 556 -74.41 12.24 14.16
CA ALA A 556 -74.72 11.59 15.44
C ALA A 556 -75.94 12.18 16.17
N ALA A 557 -76.42 13.37 15.80
CA ALA A 557 -77.68 13.92 16.31
C ALA A 557 -78.90 13.46 15.49
N LEU A 558 -78.75 13.28 14.17
CA LEU A 558 -79.82 12.84 13.27
C LEU A 558 -79.94 11.31 13.23
N SER A 559 -78.84 10.63 12.92
CA SER A 559 -78.79 9.18 12.70
C SER A 559 -79.11 8.38 13.96
N ASN A 560 -78.76 8.86 15.16
CA ASN A 560 -79.10 8.14 16.40
C ASN A 560 -80.60 8.16 16.72
N GLN A 561 -81.39 9.03 16.09
CA GLN A 561 -82.83 9.07 16.25
C GLN A 561 -83.53 8.34 15.09
N GLU A 562 -83.09 8.59 13.84
CA GLU A 562 -83.61 7.91 12.66
C GLU A 562 -83.27 6.39 12.63
N LEU A 563 -82.09 5.95 13.10
CA LEU A 563 -81.82 4.51 13.28
C LEU A 563 -82.64 3.91 14.42
N HIS A 564 -83.01 4.67 15.44
CA HIS A 564 -83.80 4.16 16.57
C HIS A 564 -85.22 3.81 16.10
N ASP A 565 -85.85 4.75 15.39
CA ASP A 565 -87.18 4.58 14.81
C ASP A 565 -87.20 3.52 13.68
N LEU A 566 -86.10 3.36 12.93
CA LEU A 566 -86.02 2.40 11.82
C LEU A 566 -85.66 0.95 12.26
N LEU A 567 -84.74 0.78 13.21
CA LEU A 567 -84.30 -0.56 13.67
C LEU A 567 -85.18 -1.10 14.82
N GLY A 568 -85.73 -0.20 15.65
CA GLY A 568 -86.59 -0.50 16.78
C GLY A 568 -85.90 -1.11 18.01
N THR A 569 -84.61 -1.46 17.92
CA THR A 569 -83.83 -2.06 19.01
C THR A 569 -82.36 -1.63 18.95
N ASN A 570 -81.77 -1.31 20.12
CA ASN A 570 -80.34 -0.98 20.28
C ASN A 570 -79.42 -2.22 20.39
N ASP A 571 -79.95 -3.42 20.22
CA ASP A 571 -79.25 -4.67 20.49
C ASP A 571 -78.67 -5.26 19.19
N ILE A 572 -77.34 -5.38 19.14
CA ILE A 572 -76.59 -5.75 17.94
C ILE A 572 -76.89 -7.20 17.54
N ASP A 573 -77.10 -8.11 18.48
CA ASP A 573 -77.43 -9.51 18.17
C ASP A 573 -78.82 -9.63 17.53
N ASN A 574 -79.79 -8.80 17.95
CA ASN A 574 -81.10 -8.69 17.30
C ASN A 574 -81.01 -8.05 15.90
N ILE A 575 -80.11 -7.09 15.69
CA ILE A 575 -79.86 -6.49 14.37
C ILE A 575 -79.23 -7.53 13.43
N ILE A 576 -78.27 -8.33 13.90
CA ILE A 576 -77.65 -9.42 13.14
C ILE A 576 -78.68 -10.49 12.77
N MET A 577 -79.56 -10.89 13.70
CA MET A 577 -80.65 -11.82 13.41
C MET A 577 -81.61 -11.27 12.34
N LYS A 578 -82.07 -10.01 12.47
CA LYS A 578 -82.91 -9.38 11.44
C LYS A 578 -82.22 -9.25 10.08
N LEU A 579 -80.92 -8.95 10.03
CA LEU A 579 -80.17 -8.95 8.76
C LEU A 579 -80.15 -10.34 8.13
N LYS A 580 -79.94 -11.38 8.94
CA LYS A 580 -79.90 -12.77 8.46
C LYS A 580 -81.27 -13.24 7.96
N ASP A 581 -82.33 -12.92 8.69
CA ASP A 581 -83.71 -13.18 8.24
C ASP A 581 -84.00 -12.44 6.91
N HIS A 582 -83.42 -11.25 6.71
CA HIS A 582 -83.52 -10.51 5.45
C HIS A 582 -82.65 -11.11 4.33
N GLU A 583 -81.48 -11.69 4.62
CA GLU A 583 -80.66 -12.43 3.64
C GLU A 583 -81.37 -13.70 3.14
N GLU A 584 -82.16 -14.38 3.97
CA GLU A 584 -82.98 -15.53 3.55
C GLU A 584 -84.31 -15.11 2.89
N PHE A 585 -84.96 -14.06 3.37
CA PHE A 585 -86.24 -13.56 2.81
C PHE A 585 -86.09 -12.83 1.48
N PHE A 586 -85.10 -11.93 1.34
CA PHE A 586 -85.00 -11.03 0.19
C PHE A 586 -84.82 -11.74 -1.15
N PRO A 587 -84.03 -12.82 -1.30
CA PRO A 587 -83.94 -13.56 -2.56
C PRO A 587 -85.28 -14.21 -2.97
N ALA A 588 -86.01 -14.78 -2.00
CA ALA A 588 -87.32 -15.39 -2.25
C ALA A 588 -88.38 -14.33 -2.60
N PHE A 589 -88.39 -13.20 -1.90
CA PHE A 589 -89.24 -12.06 -2.21
C PHE A 589 -88.90 -11.44 -3.57
N HIS A 590 -87.63 -11.27 -3.90
CA HIS A 590 -87.19 -10.71 -5.17
C HIS A 590 -87.54 -11.62 -6.36
N SER A 591 -87.37 -12.95 -6.22
CA SER A 591 -87.86 -13.92 -7.21
C SER A 591 -89.37 -13.79 -7.40
N LEU A 592 -90.15 -13.79 -6.31
CA LEU A 592 -91.60 -13.63 -6.37
C LEU A 592 -92.03 -12.31 -7.03
N ILE A 593 -91.30 -11.22 -6.80
CA ILE A 593 -91.55 -9.93 -7.45
C ILE A 593 -91.21 -9.97 -8.95
N LEU A 594 -90.11 -10.59 -9.35
CA LEU A 594 -89.77 -10.76 -10.77
C LEU A 594 -90.81 -11.62 -11.50
N ASP A 595 -91.18 -12.77 -10.91
CA ASP A 595 -92.26 -13.63 -11.43
C ASP A 595 -93.59 -12.87 -11.58
N LEU A 596 -93.87 -11.91 -10.68
CA LEU A 596 -95.08 -11.11 -10.70
C LEU A 596 -95.00 -9.93 -11.69
N LEU A 597 -93.81 -9.36 -11.94
CA LEU A 597 -93.59 -8.33 -12.96
C LEU A 597 -93.74 -8.92 -14.36
N ASP A 598 -93.11 -10.07 -14.63
CA ASP A 598 -93.23 -10.82 -15.90
C ASP A 598 -94.69 -11.26 -16.17
N LEU A 599 -95.43 -11.67 -15.13
CA LEU A 599 -96.83 -12.11 -15.26
C LEU A 599 -97.84 -10.94 -15.40
N LEU A 600 -97.42 -9.70 -15.12
CA LEU A 600 -98.24 -8.49 -15.22
C LEU A 600 -97.81 -7.55 -16.36
N ASP A 601 -96.71 -7.86 -17.07
CA ASP A 601 -96.07 -7.03 -18.11
C ASP A 601 -95.75 -5.62 -17.61
N ALA A 602 -95.04 -5.55 -16.48
CA ALA A 602 -94.79 -4.32 -15.70
C ALA A 602 -93.29 -3.98 -15.57
N GLU A 603 -92.92 -2.72 -15.82
CA GLU A 603 -91.50 -2.29 -15.81
C GLU A 603 -90.95 -1.97 -14.40
N SER A 604 -91.81 -1.63 -13.42
CA SER A 604 -91.40 -1.33 -12.04
C SER A 604 -92.27 -2.01 -10.98
N LEU A 605 -91.68 -2.26 -9.81
CA LEU A 605 -92.39 -2.73 -8.61
C LEU A 605 -93.52 -1.78 -8.19
N ASP A 606 -93.38 -0.48 -8.44
CA ASP A 606 -94.42 0.52 -8.14
C ASP A 606 -95.66 0.38 -9.05
N ASP A 607 -95.52 -0.19 -10.26
CA ASP A 607 -96.60 -0.38 -11.23
C ASP A 607 -97.45 -1.62 -10.95
N VAL A 608 -96.90 -2.60 -10.21
CA VAL A 608 -97.58 -3.84 -9.79
C VAL A 608 -98.93 -3.56 -9.12
N LEU A 609 -98.95 -2.67 -8.11
CA LEU A 609 -100.17 -2.38 -7.36
C LEU A 609 -101.24 -1.65 -8.20
N PRO A 610 -100.90 -0.62 -9.01
CA PRO A 610 -101.79 -0.08 -10.05
C PRO A 610 -102.34 -1.12 -11.02
N ILE A 611 -101.50 -1.99 -11.60
CA ILE A 611 -101.91 -2.97 -12.62
C ILE A 611 -102.82 -4.04 -12.02
N VAL A 612 -102.48 -4.61 -10.86
CA VAL A 612 -103.34 -5.57 -10.13
C VAL A 612 -104.69 -4.95 -9.75
N ARG A 613 -104.73 -3.66 -9.36
CA ARG A 613 -106.00 -2.96 -9.08
C ARG A 613 -106.84 -2.80 -10.36
N SER A 614 -106.23 -2.42 -11.48
CA SER A 614 -106.90 -2.30 -12.77
C SER A 614 -107.46 -3.64 -13.26
N LEU A 615 -106.69 -4.72 -13.19
CA LEU A 615 -107.14 -6.08 -13.52
C LEU A 615 -108.29 -6.54 -12.62
N LYS A 616 -108.21 -6.26 -11.31
CA LYS A 616 -109.30 -6.56 -10.37
C LYS A 616 -110.59 -5.81 -10.72
N SER A 617 -110.50 -4.52 -11.03
CA SER A 617 -111.67 -3.75 -11.48
C SER A 617 -112.24 -4.25 -12.80
N CYS A 618 -111.41 -4.67 -13.75
CA CYS A 618 -111.85 -5.21 -15.04
C CYS A 618 -112.61 -6.55 -14.90
N ASN A 619 -112.17 -7.43 -13.99
CA ASN A 619 -112.88 -8.68 -13.71
C ASN A 619 -114.18 -8.47 -12.92
N GLN A 620 -114.28 -7.43 -12.08
CA GLN A 620 -115.53 -7.08 -11.38
C GLN A 620 -116.59 -6.41 -12.28
N GLN A 621 -116.41 -6.47 -13.61
CA GLN A 621 -117.29 -5.83 -14.60
C GLN A 621 -117.66 -6.77 -15.76
N ASN A 622 -117.39 -8.08 -15.61
CA ASN A 622 -117.74 -9.17 -16.53
C ASN A 622 -118.48 -10.36 -15.85
N ASP A 623 -118.93 -10.18 -14.60
CA ASP A 623 -119.89 -11.03 -13.87
C ASP A 623 -121.21 -10.24 -13.65
#